data_AF-A0A6A9QA80-F1
#
_entry.id   AF-A0A6A9QA80-F1
#
_cell.length_a   1.000
_cell.length_b   1.000
_cell.length_c   1.000
_cell.angle_alpha   90.00
_cell.angle_beta   90.00
_cell.angle_gamma   90.00
#
_symmetry.space_group_name_H-M   'P 1'
#
loop_
_entity.id
_entity.type
_entity.pdbx_description
1 polymer ?
#
loop_
_entity_poly.entity_id
_entity_poly.type
_entity_poly.pdbx_seq_one_letter_code
_entity_poly.pdbx_strand_id
1 'polypeptide(L)' 'MEKDIEIAEKYFRKYISVGEIIAVRDLKALGVKDPEKVIVELMNKGIIEKGEGCFNLVREKKH' A
#
# COMPACT_ATOMS: atom_id res chain seq x y z
N MET A 1 -3.40 6.03 12.55
CA MET A 1 -3.44 6.56 11.17
C MET A 1 -2.04 6.84 10.66
N GLU A 2 -1.25 7.73 11.27
CA GLU A 2 0.15 7.95 10.86
C GLU A 2 0.99 6.66 10.95
N LYS A 3 0.93 5.96 12.08
CA LYS A 3 1.57 4.63 12.26
C LYS A 3 1.10 3.59 11.23
N ASP A 4 -0.19 3.56 10.93
CA ASP A 4 -0.79 2.62 9.97
C ASP A 4 -0.26 2.89 8.54
N ILE A 5 -0.13 4.16 8.18
CA ILE A 5 0.47 4.60 6.91
C ILE A 5 1.92 4.14 6.84
N GLU A 6 2.74 4.36 7.88
CA GLU A 6 4.14 3.92 7.89
C GLU A 6 4.29 2.39 7.72
N ILE A 7 3.41 1.62 8.36
CA ILE A 7 3.39 0.15 8.21
C ILE A 7 3.09 -0.23 6.77
N ALA A 8 2.06 0.40 6.17
CA ALA A 8 1.66 0.11 4.80
C ALA A 8 2.71 0.56 3.77
N GLU A 9 3.37 1.70 3.97
CA GLU A 9 4.47 2.14 3.12
C GLU A 9 5.64 1.14 3.17
N LYS A 10 6.04 0.69 4.36
CA LYS A 10 7.08 -0.34 4.51
C LYS A 10 6.69 -1.64 3.83
N TYR A 11 5.41 -2.03 3.92
CA TYR A 11 4.89 -3.20 3.24
C TYR A 11 5.04 -3.08 1.71
N PHE A 12 4.54 -2.01 1.08
CA PHE A 12 4.62 -1.85 -0.37
C PHE A 12 6.04 -1.59 -0.89
N ARG A 13 6.93 -1.02 -0.07
CA ARG A 13 8.37 -0.93 -0.39
C ARG A 13 9.04 -2.30 -0.43
N LYS A 14 8.57 -3.25 0.36
CA LYS A 14 9.06 -4.65 0.37
C LYS A 14 8.40 -5.49 -0.72
N TYR A 15 7.10 -5.31 -0.93
CA TYR A 15 6.28 -6.05 -1.89
C TYR A 15 5.80 -5.10 -2.99
N ILE A 16 6.57 -5.03 -4.08
CA ILE A 16 6.41 -4.03 -5.15
C ILE A 16 5.05 -4.12 -5.86
N SER A 17 4.48 -5.31 -5.98
CA SER A 17 3.16 -5.55 -6.59
C SER A 17 2.41 -6.57 -5.77
N VAL A 18 1.18 -6.23 -5.36
CA VAL A 18 0.38 -7.06 -4.46
C VAL A 18 -1.08 -7.04 -4.92
N GLY A 19 -1.70 -8.23 -5.00
CA GLY A 19 -3.13 -8.32 -5.28
C GLY A 19 -4.00 -7.64 -4.20
N GLU A 20 -5.11 -7.03 -4.60
CA GLU A 20 -5.95 -6.19 -3.71
C GLU A 20 -6.38 -6.93 -2.43
N ILE A 21 -6.86 -8.17 -2.59
CA ILE A 21 -7.33 -9.01 -1.48
C ILE A 21 -6.19 -9.35 -0.52
N ILE A 22 -4.99 -9.64 -1.07
CA ILE A 22 -3.81 -9.99 -0.27
C ILE A 22 -3.31 -8.75 0.47
N ALA A 23 -3.25 -7.59 -0.18
CA ALA A 23 -2.82 -6.34 0.45
C ALA A 23 -3.68 -6.02 1.67
N VAL A 24 -5.01 -6.06 1.55
CA VAL A 24 -5.92 -5.82 2.68
C VAL A 24 -5.70 -6.83 3.80
N ARG A 25 -5.58 -8.12 3.46
CA ARG A 25 -5.37 -9.20 4.45
C ARG A 25 -4.06 -9.04 5.21
N ASP A 26 -2.97 -8.79 4.50
CA ASP A 26 -1.63 -8.64 5.09
C ASP A 26 -1.56 -7.40 5.98
N LEU A 27 -2.11 -6.27 5.52
CA LEU A 27 -2.14 -5.04 6.32
C LEU A 27 -2.93 -5.23 7.63
N LYS A 28 -4.07 -5.95 7.60
CA LYS A 28 -4.80 -6.32 8.83
C LYS A 28 -3.93 -7.16 9.76
N ALA A 29 -3.22 -8.15 9.23
CA ALA A 29 -2.32 -9.00 10.01
C ALA A 29 -1.13 -8.22 10.60
N LEU A 30 -0.69 -7.14 9.95
CA LEU A 30 0.33 -6.21 10.44
C LEU A 30 -0.20 -5.18 11.45
N GLY A 31 -1.49 -5.22 11.78
CA GLY A 31 -2.11 -4.36 12.77
C GLY A 31 -2.60 -3.01 12.23
N VAL A 32 -2.73 -2.85 10.91
CA VAL A 32 -3.40 -1.69 10.30
C VAL A 32 -4.89 -1.77 10.56
N LYS A 33 -5.46 -0.70 11.16
CA LYS A 33 -6.85 -0.70 11.63
C LYS A 33 -7.86 -0.64 10.49
N ASP A 34 -7.57 0.15 9.47
CA ASP A 34 -8.41 0.37 8.30
C ASP A 34 -7.54 0.38 7.03
N PRO A 35 -7.18 -0.81 6.51
CA PRO A 35 -6.29 -0.92 5.35
C PRO A 35 -6.85 -0.25 4.11
N GLU A 36 -8.15 -0.36 3.89
CA GLU A 36 -8.84 0.20 2.73
C GLU A 36 -8.65 1.72 2.70
N LYS A 37 -8.85 2.40 3.85
CA LYS A 37 -8.57 3.84 3.97
C LYS A 37 -7.09 4.16 3.80
N VAL A 38 -6.19 3.39 4.41
CA VAL A 38 -4.74 3.63 4.30
C VAL A 38 -4.26 3.48 2.86
N ILE A 39 -4.74 2.47 2.13
CA ILE A 39 -4.43 2.26 0.72
C ILE A 39 -4.87 3.46 -0.11
N VAL A 40 -6.07 4.00 0.12
CA VAL A 40 -6.54 5.22 -0.54
C VAL A 40 -5.61 6.41 -0.25
N GLU A 41 -5.18 6.58 1.00
CA GLU A 41 -4.22 7.63 1.34
C GLU A 41 -2.86 7.45 0.63
N LEU A 42 -2.35 6.22 0.52
CA LEU A 42 -1.10 5.95 -0.20
C LEU A 42 -1.23 6.21 -1.70
N MET A 43 -2.38 5.92 -2.29
CA MET A 43 -2.68 6.26 -3.69
C MET A 43 -2.74 7.79 -3.88
N ASN A 44 -3.43 8.50 -3.00
CA ASN A 44 -3.52 9.97 -3.04
C ASN A 44 -2.14 10.64 -2.91
N LYS A 45 -1.24 10.04 -2.13
CA LYS A 45 0.16 10.49 -1.99
C LYS A 45 1.06 10.10 -3.16
N GLY A 46 0.57 9.32 -4.13
CA GLY A 46 1.36 8.84 -5.27
C GLY A 46 2.44 7.82 -4.88
N ILE A 47 2.29 7.15 -3.73
CA ILE A 47 3.25 6.13 -3.27
C ILE A 47 2.94 4.80 -3.94
N ILE A 48 1.66 4.49 -4.12
CA ILE A 48 1.19 3.30 -4.82
C ILE A 48 0.16 3.69 -5.89
N GLU A 49 0.00 2.83 -6.88
CA GLU A 49 -0.99 2.96 -7.94
C GLU A 49 -1.85 1.69 -8.02
N LYS A 50 -3.08 1.84 -8.50
CA LYS A 50 -4.00 0.72 -8.72
C LYS A 50 -3.87 0.21 -10.14
N GLY A 51 -3.50 -1.06 -10.29
CA GLY A 51 -3.58 -1.81 -11.54
C GLY A 51 -4.87 -2.64 -11.61
N GLU A 52 -4.93 -3.60 -12.53
CA GLU A 52 -6.06 -4.53 -12.62
C GLU A 52 -5.95 -5.60 -11.53
N GLY A 53 -6.71 -5.44 -10.44
CA GLY A 53 -6.73 -6.39 -9.32
C GLY A 53 -5.50 -6.33 -8.40
N CYS A 54 -4.65 -5.31 -8.53
CA CYS A 54 -3.42 -5.18 -7.75
C CYS A 54 -3.07 -3.72 -7.39
N PHE A 55 -2.23 -3.56 -6.37
CA PHE A 55 -1.57 -2.31 -6.01
C PHE A 55 -0.07 -2.44 -6.30
N ASN A 56 0.49 -1.43 -6.96
CA ASN A 56 1.91 -1.38 -7.32
C ASN A 56 2.59 -0.20 -6.64
N LEU A 57 3.81 -0.37 -6.17
CA LEU A 57 4.64 0.73 -5.69
C LEU A 57 5.06 1.60 -6.87
N VAL A 58 4.80 2.91 -6.78
CA VAL A 58 5.27 3.89 -7.76
C VAL A 58 6.78 4.00 -7.63
N ARG A 59 7.51 3.64 -8.69
CA ARG A 59 8.96 3.86 -8.75
C ARG A 59 9.21 5.30 -9.13
N GLU A 60 9.96 6.02 -8.30
CA GLU A 60 10.58 7.28 -8.74
C GLU A 60 11.46 6.96 -9.96
N LYS A 61 11.10 7.51 -11.13
CA LYS A 61 12.00 7.52 -12.27
C LYS A 61 13.20 8.39 -11.86
N LYS A 62 14.33 7.76 -11.54
CA LYS A 62 15.61 8.47 -11.59
C LYS A 62 15.82 8.89 -13.05
N HIS A 63 15.68 10.20 -13.31
CA HIS A 63 16.15 10.80 -14.54
C HIS A 63 17.68 10.78 -14.61
#